data_AF-A0A3P6DZP1-F1
#
_entry.id   AF-A0A3P6DZP1-F1
#
_cell.length_a   1.000
_cell.length_b   1.000
_cell.length_c   1.000
_cell.angle_alpha   90.00
_cell.angle_beta   90.00
_cell.angle_gamma   90.00
#
_symmetry.space_group_name_H-M   'P 1'
#
loop_
_entity.id
_entity.type
_entity.pdbx_description
1 polymer ?
#
loop_
_entity_poly.entity_id
_entity_poly.type
_entity_poly.pdbx_seq_one_letter_code
_entity_poly.pdbx_strand_id
1 'polypeptide(L)' 'MGQKINPLGFRLGTTQSHHSIWFAQPKKYSEGLEEDKKIRDCKKKIMSKKKI' A
#
# COMPACT_ATOMS: atom_id res chain seq x y z
N MET A 1 10.69 24.25 -15.13
CA MET A 1 10.67 22.78 -15.37
C MET A 1 9.87 22.14 -14.25
N GLY A 2 8.65 21.63 -14.54
CA GLY A 2 7.71 21.17 -13.52
C GLY A 2 7.95 19.72 -13.07
N GLN A 3 7.74 19.44 -11.78
CA GLN A 3 7.76 18.08 -11.27
C GLN A 3 6.55 17.29 -11.78
N LYS A 4 6.78 16.07 -12.26
CA LYS A 4 5.71 15.18 -12.74
C LYS A 4 5.14 14.38 -11.57
N ILE A 5 3.81 14.31 -11.50
CA ILE A 5 3.09 13.52 -10.49
C ILE A 5 3.16 12.02 -10.79
N ASN A 6 3.08 11.19 -9.75
CA ASN A 6 2.96 9.74 -9.91
C ASN A 6 1.60 9.39 -10.57
N PRO A 7 1.57 8.79 -11.78
CA PRO A 7 0.34 8.49 -12.49
C PRO A 7 -0.54 7.44 -11.78
N LEU A 8 0.04 6.57 -10.95
CA LEU A 8 -0.73 5.56 -10.20
C LEU A 8 -1.58 6.21 -9.10
N GLY A 9 -0.97 7.11 -8.31
CA GLY A 9 -1.69 7.87 -7.30
C GLY A 9 -2.73 8.80 -7.92
N PHE A 10 -2.40 9.41 -9.07
CA PHE A 10 -3.33 10.28 -9.79
C PHE A 10 -4.57 9.54 -10.33
N ARG A 11 -4.45 8.26 -10.66
CA ARG A 11 -5.55 7.42 -11.19
C ARG A 11 -6.29 6.61 -10.11
N LEU A 12 -5.91 6.75 -8.85
CA LEU A 12 -6.54 6.06 -7.73
C LEU A 12 -7.98 6.55 -7.57
N GLY A 13 -8.96 5.65 -7.61
CA GLY A 13 -10.39 5.97 -7.51
C GLY A 13 -11.12 6.22 -8.84
N THR A 14 -10.40 6.40 -9.96
CA THR A 14 -11.02 6.51 -11.30
C THR A 14 -10.83 5.23 -12.10
N THR A 15 -9.58 4.87 -12.40
CA THR A 15 -9.24 3.67 -13.18
C THR A 15 -8.58 2.59 -12.32
N GLN A 16 -7.87 2.96 -11.25
CA GLN A 16 -7.21 2.00 -10.36
C GLN A 16 -7.88 1.94 -8.99
N SER A 17 -8.10 0.72 -8.49
CA SER A 17 -8.63 0.46 -7.16
C SER A 17 -7.54 0.51 -6.09
N HIS A 18 -7.97 0.69 -4.84
CA HIS A 18 -7.07 0.68 -3.69
C HIS A 18 -6.53 -0.73 -3.45
N HIS A 19 -5.24 -0.85 -3.18
CA HIS A 19 -4.60 -2.13 -2.86
C HIS A 19 -4.95 -2.66 -1.46
N SER A 20 -5.34 -1.78 -0.54
CA SER A 20 -5.94 -2.14 0.76
C SER A 20 -7.30 -1.49 0.87
N ILE A 21 -8.32 -2.28 1.15
CA ILE A 21 -9.71 -1.83 1.31
C ILE A 21 -10.15 -2.25 2.72
N TRP A 22 -10.04 -1.34 3.68
CA TRP A 22 -10.47 -1.54 5.06
C TRP A 22 -10.79 -0.20 5.72
N PHE A 23 -11.56 -0.23 6.81
CA PHE A 23 -11.95 0.94 7.58
C PHE A 23 -11.53 0.76 9.03
N ALA A 24 -10.96 1.80 9.64
CA ALA A 24 -10.62 1.80 11.06
C ALA A 24 -11.00 3.13 11.69
N GLN A 25 -11.25 3.12 12.99
CA GLN A 25 -11.44 4.35 13.75
C GLN A 25 -10.14 5.17 13.74
N PRO A 26 -10.20 6.52 13.75
CA PRO A 26 -9.01 7.38 13.65
C PRO A 26 -7.91 7.04 14.67
N LYS A 27 -8.31 6.68 15.90
CA LYS A 27 -7.38 6.30 16.98
C LYS A 27 -6.56 5.05 16.66
N LYS A 28 -7.12 4.11 15.90
CA LYS A 28 -6.52 2.81 15.57
C LYS A 28 -5.99 2.74 14.14
N TYR A 29 -6.20 3.78 13.34
CA TYR A 29 -5.79 3.80 11.94
C TYR A 29 -4.28 3.67 11.78
N SER A 30 -3.51 4.40 12.59
CA SER A 30 -2.04 4.36 12.56
C SER A 30 -1.50 2.97 12.89
N GLU A 31 -2.05 2.32 13.92
CA GLU A 31 -1.68 0.95 14.31
C GLU A 31 -1.97 -0.04 13.18
N GLY A 32 -3.19 -0.01 12.62
CA GLY A 32 -3.58 -0.87 11.51
C GLY A 32 -2.75 -0.65 10.24
N LEU A 33 -2.34 0.58 9.96
CA LEU A 33 -1.47 0.90 8.84
C LEU A 33 -0.05 0.33 9.04
N GLU A 34 0.47 0.39 10.25
CA GLU A 34 1.79 -0.17 10.58
C GLU A 34 1.80 -1.69 10.44
N GLU A 35 0.74 -2.36 10.90
CA GLU A 35 0.56 -3.80 10.74
C GLU A 35 0.44 -4.21 9.26
N ASP A 36 -0.37 -3.50 8.47
CA ASP A 36 -0.53 -3.75 7.02
C ASP A 36 0.83 -3.66 6.30
N LYS A 37 1.66 -2.66 6.66
CA LYS A 37 3.03 -2.50 6.14
C LYS A 37 3.92 -3.69 6.51
N LYS A 38 3.94 -4.10 7.78
CA LYS A 38 4.74 -5.25 8.26
C LYS A 38 4.39 -6.54 7.50
N ILE A 39 3.09 -6.79 7.26
CA ILE A 39 2.61 -7.97 6.54
C ILE A 39 3.08 -7.96 5.08
N ARG A 40 2.98 -6.81 4.41
CA ARG A 40 3.43 -6.64 3.01
C ARG A 40 4.93 -6.83 2.87
N ASP A 41 5.73 -6.27 3.78
CA ASP A 41 7.19 -6.43 3.79
C ASP A 41 7.58 -7.89 4.01
N CYS A 42 6.90 -8.59 4.93
CA CYS A 42 7.11 -10.02 5.17
C CYS A 42 6.81 -10.86 3.92
N LYS A 43 5.65 -10.63 3.27
CA LYS A 43 5.30 -11.31 2.01
C LYS A 43 6.33 -11.06 0.92
N LYS A 44 6.77 -9.81 0.74
CA LYS A 44 7.78 -9.44 -0.26
C LYS A 44 9.10 -10.19 -0.01
N LYS A 45 9.54 -10.27 1.25
CA LYS A 45 10.73 -11.03 1.65
C LYS A 45 10.60 -12.52 1.36
N ILE A 46 9.45 -13.11 1.63
CA ILE A 46 9.17 -14.53 1.34
C ILE A 46 9.19 -14.78 -0.17
N MET A 47 8.49 -13.96 -0.96
CA MET A 47 8.47 -14.11 -2.42
C MET A 47 9.86 -13.93 -3.03
N SER A 48 10.67 -13.00 -2.52
CA SER A 48 12.05 -12.83 -2.96
C SER A 48 12.91 -14.05 -2.67
N LYS A 49 12.71 -14.72 -1.51
CA LYS A 49 13.43 -15.95 -1.15
C LYS A 49 12.98 -17.17 -1.95
N LYS A 50 11.70 -17.20 -2.36
CA LYS A 50 11.09 -18.31 -3.10
C LYS A 50 11.36 -18.23 -4.61
N LYS A 51 11.95 -17.13 -5.09
CA LYS A 51 12.31 -16.90 -6.50
C LYS A 51 13.72 -17.47 -6.79
N ILE A 52 13.95 -18.70 -6.34
CA ILE A 52 15.08 -19.58 -6.66
C ILE A 52 14.49 -20.80 -7.37
#